data_AF-A0AAU0VLV7-F1
#
_entry.id   AF-A0AAU0VLV7-F1
#
_cell.length_a   1.000
_cell.length_b   1.000
_cell.length_c   1.000
_cell.angle_alpha   90.00
_cell.angle_beta   90.00
_cell.angle_gamma   90.00
#
_symmetry.space_group_name_H-M   'P 1'
#
loop_
_entity.id
_entity.type
_entity.pdbx_description
1 polymer ?
#
loop_
_entity_poly.entity_id
_entity_poly.type
_entity_poly.pdbx_seq_one_letter_code
_entity_poly.pdbx_strand_id
1 'polypeptide(L)'
;MTKWTPQHEAPEPLEGPVVATITGGTVVWFVLFLVQLPFYGWFEDHGHLWWVWTCLAGAGLGLIGIWYVRGRDAAIKRAAAERETNPAE
;
A
#
# COMPACT_ATOMS: atom_id res chain seq x y z
N MET A 1 35.96 3.94 20.22
CA MET A 1 34.64 3.78 19.55
C MET A 1 34.14 5.16 19.18
N THR A 2 34.40 5.58 17.94
CA THR A 2 34.02 6.91 17.44
C THR A 2 32.52 6.92 17.20
N LYS A 3 31.77 7.72 17.97
CA LYS A 3 30.32 7.87 17.80
C LYS A 3 30.04 8.59 16.47
N TRP A 4 29.34 7.93 15.56
CA TRP A 4 28.81 8.56 14.36
C TRP A 4 27.87 9.70 14.76
N THR A 5 28.16 10.91 14.29
CA THR A 5 27.35 12.12 14.54
C THR A 5 26.56 12.41 13.26
N PRO A 6 25.21 12.27 13.26
CA PRO A 6 24.39 12.57 12.09
C PRO A 6 24.58 14.03 11.67
N GLN A 7 25.02 14.27 10.43
CA GLN A 7 25.31 15.61 9.86
C GLN A 7 24.08 16.25 9.21
N HIS A 8 22.93 15.58 9.21
CA HIS A 8 21.66 16.10 8.70
C HIS A 8 20.60 15.95 9.78
N GLU A 9 19.90 17.05 10.07
CA GLU A 9 18.65 17.00 10.83
C GLU A 9 17.68 16.11 10.06
N ALA A 10 17.01 15.19 10.75
CA ALA A 10 16.10 14.26 10.09
C ALA A 10 15.03 15.10 9.38
N PRO A 11 14.87 14.97 8.05
CA PRO A 11 13.83 15.70 7.33
C PRO A 11 12.48 15.37 7.96
N GLU A 12 11.57 16.34 7.98
CA GLU A 12 10.24 16.16 8.54
C GLU A 12 9.60 14.87 8.00
N PRO A 13 8.87 14.11 8.84
CA PRO A 13 8.27 12.85 8.41
C PRO A 13 7.47 13.06 7.12
N LEU A 14 7.87 12.38 6.05
CA LEU A 14 7.17 12.46 4.78
C LEU A 14 5.78 11.86 4.98
N GLU A 15 4.77 12.71 5.23
CA GLU A 15 3.37 12.33 5.25
C GLU A 15 2.86 12.15 3.81
N GLY A 16 3.44 11.18 3.11
CA GLY A 16 2.95 10.77 1.80
C GLY A 16 1.55 10.15 1.93
N PRO A 17 0.67 10.28 0.92
CA PRO A 17 -0.67 9.70 0.96
C PRO A 17 -0.61 8.18 0.80
N VAL A 18 -0.21 7.47 1.86
CA VAL A 18 0.04 6.01 1.87
C VAL A 18 -1.21 5.24 1.43
N VAL A 19 -2.39 5.68 1.87
CA VAL A 19 -3.67 5.10 1.45
C VAL A 19 -3.81 5.17 -0.08
N ALA A 20 -3.57 6.34 -0.67
CA ALA A 20 -3.71 6.55 -2.11
C ALA A 20 -2.69 5.73 -2.90
N THR A 21 -1.45 5.64 -2.43
CA THR A 21 -0.41 4.83 -3.09
C THR A 21 -0.76 3.35 -3.09
N ILE A 22 -1.18 2.81 -1.93
CA ILE A 22 -1.57 1.41 -1.81
C ILE A 22 -2.79 1.13 -2.69
N THR A 23 -3.82 1.99 -2.63
CA THR A 23 -5.00 1.85 -3.49
C THR A 23 -4.64 1.92 -4.97
N GLY A 24 -3.78 2.85 -5.38
CA GLY A 24 -3.33 2.98 -6.77
C GLY A 24 -2.61 1.72 -7.26
N GLY A 25 -1.66 1.20 -6.48
CA GLY A 25 -0.96 -0.05 -6.81
C GLY A 25 -1.93 -1.24 -6.93
N THR A 26 -2.86 -1.39 -5.98
CA THR A 26 -3.88 -2.45 -6.02
C THR A 26 -4.77 -2.36 -7.25
N VAL A 27 -5.23 -1.15 -7.61
CA VAL A 27 -6.08 -0.93 -8.79
C VAL A 27 -5.32 -1.30 -10.06
N VAL A 28 -4.07 -0.89 -10.20
CA VAL A 28 -3.24 -1.23 -11.37
C VAL A 28 -3.12 -2.75 -11.51
N TRP A 29 -2.74 -3.47 -10.44
CA TRP A 29 -2.62 -4.93 -10.48
C TRP A 29 -3.94 -5.63 -10.77
N PHE A 30 -5.04 -5.14 -10.19
CA PHE A 30 -6.38 -5.70 -10.42
C PHE A 30 -6.84 -5.49 -11.87
N VAL A 31 -6.65 -4.30 -12.42
CA VAL A 31 -6.97 -4.01 -13.83
C VAL A 31 -6.13 -4.87 -14.76
N LEU A 32 -4.82 -4.98 -14.52
CA LEU A 32 -3.95 -5.86 -15.29
C LEU A 32 -4.45 -7.31 -15.24
N PHE A 33 -4.85 -7.83 -14.07
CA PHE A 33 -5.42 -9.16 -13.94
C PHE A 33 -6.69 -9.31 -14.81
N LEU A 34 -7.63 -8.37 -14.72
CA LEU A 34 -8.88 -8.42 -15.49
C LEU A 34 -8.65 -8.39 -17.00
N VAL A 35 -7.70 -7.56 -17.47
CA VAL A 35 -7.36 -7.47 -18.90
C VAL A 35 -6.73 -8.77 -19.41
N GLN A 36 -6.02 -9.52 -18.58
CA GLN A 36 -5.38 -10.77 -18.97
C GLN A 36 -6.35 -11.96 -19.04
N LEU A 37 -7.44 -11.97 -18.27
CA LEU A 37 -8.43 -13.05 -18.25
C LEU A 37 -9.00 -13.45 -19.63
N PRO A 38 -9.43 -12.52 -20.51
CA PRO A 38 -9.89 -12.89 -21.86
C PRO A 38 -8.78 -13.50 -22.73
N PHE A 39 -7.51 -13.27 -22.40
CA PHE A 39 -6.35 -13.82 -23.09
C PHE A 39 -5.72 -15.01 -22.35
N TYR A 40 -6.40 -15.59 -21.35
CA TYR A 40 -5.82 -16.63 -20.51
C TYR A 40 -5.26 -17.81 -21.32
N GLY A 41 -5.98 -18.27 -22.35
CA GLY A 41 -5.51 -19.34 -23.24
C GLY A 41 -4.22 -18.99 -23.97
N TRP A 42 -4.04 -17.74 -24.41
CA TRP A 42 -2.79 -17.29 -25.03
C TRP A 42 -1.62 -17.33 -24.04
N PHE A 43 -1.85 -16.89 -22.80
CA PHE A 43 -0.83 -16.97 -21.74
C PHE A 43 -0.48 -18.40 -21.36
N GLU A 44 -1.44 -19.33 -21.42
CA GLU A 44 -1.22 -20.76 -21.21
C GLU A 44 -0.38 -21.36 -22.33
N ASP A 45 -0.75 -21.11 -23.59
CA ASP A 45 -0.07 -21.61 -24.78
C ASP A 45 1.39 -21.12 -24.88
N HIS A 46 1.69 -19.92 -24.39
CA HIS A 46 3.03 -19.31 -24.42
C HIS A 46 3.83 -19.52 -23.13
N GLY A 47 3.29 -20.26 -22.14
CA GLY A 47 3.97 -20.51 -20.86
C GLY A 47 4.13 -19.29 -19.96
N HIS A 48 3.33 -18.24 -20.20
CA HIS A 48 3.35 -16.98 -19.44
C HIS A 48 2.28 -16.93 -18.35
N LEU A 49 1.63 -18.05 -18.03
CA LEU A 49 0.62 -18.15 -16.98
C LEU A 49 1.03 -17.51 -15.63
N TRP A 50 2.34 -17.55 -15.31
CA TRP A 50 2.90 -16.93 -14.11
C TRP A 50 2.64 -15.42 -13.99
N TRP A 51 2.48 -14.71 -15.11
CA TRP A 51 2.10 -13.29 -15.12
C TRP A 51 0.68 -13.06 -14.59
N VAL A 52 -0.26 -13.93 -14.95
CA VAL A 52 -1.65 -13.89 -14.47
C VAL A 52 -1.68 -14.10 -12.96
N TRP A 53 -0.94 -15.09 -12.47
CA TRP A 53 -0.84 -15.38 -11.04
C TRP A 53 -0.14 -14.26 -10.26
N THR A 54 0.85 -13.61 -10.85
CA THR A 54 1.51 -12.43 -10.24
C THR A 54 0.54 -11.27 -10.11
N CYS A 55 -0.28 -10.99 -11.12
CA CYS A 55 -1.29 -9.93 -11.04
C CYS A 55 -2.39 -10.28 -10.04
N LEU A 56 -2.80 -11.55 -9.96
CA LEU A 56 -3.74 -12.03 -8.95
C LEU A 56 -3.18 -11.88 -7.54
N ALA A 57 -1.91 -12.27 -7.32
CA ALA A 57 -1.24 -12.10 -6.04
C ALA A 57 -1.08 -10.62 -5.66
N GLY A 58 -0.69 -9.76 -6.61
CA GLY A 58 -0.59 -8.32 -6.42
C GLY A 58 -1.93 -7.68 -6.05
N ALA A 59 -3.01 -8.05 -6.73
CA ALA A 59 -4.36 -7.59 -6.40
C ALA A 59 -4.83 -8.10 -5.03
N GLY A 60 -4.60 -9.38 -4.72
CA GLY A 60 -4.96 -10.00 -3.45
C GLY A 60 -4.22 -9.39 -2.25
N LEU A 61 -2.90 -9.25 -2.35
CA LEU A 61 -2.07 -8.57 -1.36
C LEU A 61 -2.45 -7.09 -1.23
N GLY A 62 -2.80 -6.46 -2.34
CA GLY A 62 -3.28 -5.08 -2.38
C GLY A 62 -4.58 -4.87 -1.60
N LEU A 63 -5.54 -5.80 -1.67
CA LEU A 63 -6.78 -5.75 -0.89
C LEU A 63 -6.50 -5.83 0.63
N ILE A 64 -5.58 -6.71 1.03
CA ILE A 64 -5.13 -6.82 2.43
C ILE A 64 -4.45 -5.53 2.88
N GLY A 65 -3.58 -4.96 2.04
CA GLY A 65 -2.91 -3.68 2.30
C GLY A 65 -3.89 -2.53 2.50
N ILE A 66 -4.94 -2.43 1.67
CA ILE A 66 -5.98 -1.40 1.80
C ILE A 66 -6.69 -1.53 3.15
N TRP A 67 -7.07 -2.75 3.55
CA TRP A 67 -7.73 -2.99 4.83
C TRP A 67 -6.86 -2.53 6.01
N TYR A 68 -5.58 -2.90 5.99
CA TYR A 68 -4.61 -2.53 7.03
C TYR A 68 -4.41 -1.01 7.13
N VAL A 69 -4.14 -0.34 6.00
CA VAL A 69 -3.83 1.10 6.00
C VAL A 69 -5.06 1.92 6.38
N ARG A 70 -6.27 1.50 5.98
CA ARG A 70 -7.53 2.14 6.43
C ARG A 70 -7.74 1.99 7.93
N GLY A 71 -7.46 0.82 8.49
CA GLY A 71 -7.52 0.59 9.93
C GLY A 71 -6.54 1.48 10.69
N ARG A 72 -5.31 1.60 10.20
CA ARG A 72 -4.27 2.48 10.77
C ARG A 72 -4.68 3.95 10.72
N ASP A 73 -5.15 4.42 9.56
CA ASP A 73 -5.60 5.80 9.36
C ASP A 73 -6.78 6.16 10.27
N ALA A 74 -7.74 5.23 10.45
CA ALA A 74 -8.85 5.41 11.36
C ALA A 74 -8.41 5.49 12.84
N ALA A 75 -7.44 4.67 13.26
CA ALA A 75 -6.90 4.72 14.61
C ALA A 75 -6.16 6.02 14.90
N ILE A 76 -5.34 6.50 13.95
CA ILE A 76 -4.61 7.77 14.08
C ILE A 76 -5.59 8.95 14.19
N LYS A 77 -6.63 8.99 13.35
CA LYS A 77 -7.66 10.04 13.41
C LYS A 77 -8.42 10.05 14.73
N ARG A 78 -8.70 8.88 15.31
CA ARG A 78 -9.34 8.77 16.64
C ARG A 78 -8.44 9.32 17.76
N ALA A 79 -7.16 8.95 17.76
CA ALA A 79 -6.21 9.45 18.76
C ALA A 79 -5.99 10.97 18.64
N ALA A 80 -6.01 11.52 17.42
CA ALA A 80 -5.96 12.97 17.20
C ALA A 80 -7.20 13.68 17.77
N ALA A 81 -8.40 13.16 17.50
CA ALA A 81 -9.64 13.71 18.02
C ALA A 81 -9.70 13.68 19.56
N GLU A 82 -9.24 12.60 20.20
CA GLU A 82 -9.19 12.50 21.67
C GLU A 82 -8.28 13.58 22.29
N ARG A 83 -7.13 13.89 21.67
CA ARG A 83 -6.23 14.97 22.11
C ARG A 83 -6.84 16.35 21.95
N GLU A 84 -7.61 16.59 20.89
CA GLU A 84 -8.31 17.87 20.71
C GLU A 84 -9.43 18.06 21.74
N THR A 85 -10.12 16.98 22.12
CA THR A 85 -11.19 17.03 23.14
C THR A 85 -10.69 17.10 24.58
N ASN A 86 -9.46 16.69 24.83
CA ASN A 86 -8.82 16.78 26.14
C ASN A 86 -7.49 17.56 26.02
N PRO A 87 -7.55 18.87 25.73
CA PRO A 87 -6.35 19.69 25.76
C PRO A 87 -5.86 19.69 27.20
N ALA A 88 -4.64 19.19 27.41
CA ALA A 88 -4.06 18.98 28.73
C ALA A 88 -4.33 20.17 29.68
N GLU A 89 -4.96 19.87 30.82
CA GLU A 89 -4.96 20.76 32.00
C GLU A 89 -3.54 21.03 32.50
#